data_AF-A0A3P3XPA3-F1
#
_entry.id   AF-A0A3P3XPA3-F1
#
_cell.length_a   1.000
_cell.length_b   1.000
_cell.length_c   1.000
_cell.angle_alpha   90.00
_cell.angle_beta   90.00
_cell.angle_gamma   90.00
#
_symmetry.space_group_name_H-M   'P 1'
#
loop_
_entity.id
_entity.type
_entity.pdbx_description
1 polymer ?
#
loop_
_entity_poly.entity_id
_entity_poly.type
_entity_poly.pdbx_seq_one_letter_code
_entity_poly.pdbx_strand_id
1 'polypeptide(L)'
;MQVPTSPSCGNVRSRFANRTDVTALLAAFCFFLSAIEYMLPKPLPFMRLGIANLPILLAIDLLPFKWFLVLAAAKVVGMSIVSGTLFSYVALFSLAGTMIAALVMRGVRRAGKGAISLIGVSIAGAVTSNATQMLIARFVIFGEVAWLIAPLFLLTGLITGTLMGFFAEYFVAHSNWYSCAMGESDVLIAEGGTGADTADTGPSATMATNPAGRGSGVEPQDAKKVHRSRTEKNAGRFARRQRYESLMEPWVAAILGVAIAVVFLLQQELLVKTLYLLLFILWTWLAGKRFSLVSTLVVMAGIVAANLLIPSGRVLFKLGPLVVTEFALTEGLAKALTFEGLMYLSKAAIMQGLHFPGRFGTIIAQAFQYYDRIIEYRGKVHAKTAVRDIDVLLQEVWLYAWLAPGVDKADAGGAPASATAPRATTAESRSRILRSLLFAAVIAAVAALLPFALALIAK
;
A
#
# COMPACT_ATOMS: atom_id res chain seq x y z
N MET A 1 15.73 -15.50 -25.17
CA MET A 1 14.95 -14.27 -25.45
C MET A 1 15.95 -13.13 -25.52
N GLN A 2 16.14 -12.56 -26.71
CA GLN A 2 16.94 -11.34 -26.86
C GLN A 2 16.28 -10.24 -26.05
N VAL A 3 17.06 -9.58 -25.18
CA VAL A 3 16.63 -8.37 -24.47
C VAL A 3 16.27 -7.35 -25.55
N PRO A 4 15.06 -6.76 -25.55
CA PRO A 4 14.73 -5.73 -26.53
C PRO A 4 15.76 -4.61 -26.41
N THR A 5 16.27 -4.14 -27.56
CA THR A 5 17.07 -2.91 -27.62
C THR A 5 16.37 -1.82 -26.84
N SER A 6 17.12 -1.15 -25.96
CA SER A 6 16.64 -0.05 -25.12
C SER A 6 15.74 0.91 -25.94
N PRO A 7 14.59 1.35 -25.39
CA PRO A 7 13.72 2.27 -26.11
C PRO A 7 14.49 3.53 -26.48
N SER A 8 14.33 4.02 -27.71
CA SER A 8 14.85 5.33 -28.09
C SER A 8 14.24 6.39 -27.15
N CYS A 9 15.04 7.37 -26.71
CA CYS A 9 14.56 8.43 -25.81
C CYS A 9 13.30 9.15 -26.36
N GLY A 10 13.08 9.15 -27.68
CA GLY A 10 11.86 9.68 -28.32
C GLY A 10 10.57 8.97 -27.87
N ASN A 11 10.60 7.65 -27.71
CA ASN A 11 9.44 6.87 -27.24
C ASN A 11 9.12 7.17 -25.76
N VAL A 12 10.14 7.41 -24.93
CA VAL A 12 9.98 7.82 -23.55
C VAL A 12 9.36 9.22 -23.50
N ARG A 13 9.97 10.21 -24.17
CA ARG A 13 9.56 11.61 -24.14
C ARG A 13 8.12 11.84 -24.64
N SER A 14 7.69 11.11 -25.67
CA SER A 14 6.33 11.25 -26.24
C SER A 14 5.21 10.89 -25.24
N ARG A 15 5.42 9.89 -24.36
CA ARG A 15 4.44 9.51 -23.33
C ARG A 15 4.42 10.45 -22.13
N PHE A 16 5.51 11.17 -21.85
CA PHE A 16 5.52 12.22 -20.82
C PHE A 16 4.57 13.39 -21.11
N ALA A 17 4.08 13.52 -22.36
CA ALA A 17 2.99 14.42 -22.71
C ALA A 17 1.70 14.08 -21.94
N ASN A 18 1.40 12.78 -21.73
CA ASN A 18 0.24 12.35 -20.97
C ASN A 18 0.57 12.20 -19.48
N ARG A 19 0.44 13.31 -18.74
CA ARG A 19 0.72 13.37 -17.30
C ARG A 19 -0.09 12.38 -16.47
N THR A 20 -1.30 12.03 -16.92
CA THR A 20 -2.15 11.02 -16.27
C THR A 20 -1.49 9.63 -16.29
N ASP A 21 -0.96 9.24 -17.45
CA ASP A 21 -0.33 7.94 -17.68
C ASP A 21 0.96 7.80 -16.88
N VAL A 22 1.81 8.85 -16.91
CA VAL A 22 3.03 8.93 -16.08
C VAL A 22 2.72 8.82 -14.60
N THR A 23 1.67 9.52 -14.14
CA THR A 23 1.23 9.49 -12.74
C THR A 23 0.74 8.09 -12.36
N ALA A 24 -0.01 7.42 -13.24
CA ALA A 24 -0.51 6.07 -13.01
C ALA A 24 0.65 5.06 -12.92
N LEU A 25 1.64 5.15 -13.81
CA LEU A 25 2.82 4.29 -13.75
C LEU A 25 3.62 4.52 -12.46
N LEU A 26 3.93 5.77 -12.11
CA LEU A 26 4.67 6.06 -10.87
C LEU A 26 3.90 5.59 -9.64
N ALA A 27 2.57 5.68 -9.64
CA ALA A 27 1.73 5.12 -8.59
C ALA A 27 1.81 3.59 -8.54
N ALA A 28 1.88 2.89 -9.69
CA ALA A 28 2.08 1.45 -9.74
C ALA A 28 3.44 1.02 -9.15
N PHE A 29 4.51 1.79 -9.43
CA PHE A 29 5.80 1.60 -8.79
C PHE A 29 5.74 1.82 -7.28
N CYS A 30 4.99 2.82 -6.81
CA CYS A 30 4.74 3.00 -5.39
C CYS A 30 4.05 1.77 -4.78
N PHE A 31 3.07 1.17 -5.46
CA PHE A 31 2.37 -0.03 -4.98
C PHE A 31 3.30 -1.23 -4.93
N PHE A 32 4.14 -1.42 -5.96
CA PHE A 32 5.13 -2.48 -6.02
C PHE A 32 6.17 -2.37 -4.90
N LEU A 33 6.79 -1.20 -4.75
CA LEU A 33 7.75 -0.95 -3.68
C LEU A 33 7.11 -1.06 -2.30
N SER A 34 5.83 -0.66 -2.16
CA SER A 34 5.10 -0.90 -0.93
C SER A 34 4.89 -2.39 -0.68
N ALA A 35 4.50 -3.18 -1.69
CA ALA A 35 4.37 -4.63 -1.54
C ALA A 35 5.67 -5.28 -1.05
N ILE A 36 6.83 -4.88 -1.60
CA ILE A 36 8.16 -5.29 -1.11
C ILE A 36 8.38 -4.87 0.34
N GLU A 37 8.07 -3.61 0.68
CA GLU A 37 8.19 -3.08 2.03
C GLU A 37 7.35 -3.86 3.05
N TYR A 38 6.17 -4.36 2.66
CA TYR A 38 5.33 -5.20 3.51
C TYR A 38 5.89 -6.62 3.72
N MET A 39 6.81 -7.10 2.87
CA MET A 39 7.50 -8.38 3.07
C MET A 39 8.66 -8.25 4.08
N LEU A 40 9.16 -7.03 4.32
CA LEU A 40 10.18 -6.79 5.32
C LEU A 40 9.55 -6.82 6.73
N PRO A 41 10.22 -7.43 7.72
CA PRO A 41 9.74 -7.43 9.09
C PRO A 41 9.69 -5.98 9.60
N LYS A 42 8.51 -5.56 10.07
CA LYS A 42 8.31 -4.21 10.59
C LYS A 42 8.83 -4.13 12.02
N PRO A 43 9.65 -3.11 12.37
CA PRO A 43 10.12 -2.94 13.75
C PRO A 43 8.96 -2.65 14.71
N LEU A 44 7.91 -1.96 14.23
CA LEU A 44 6.66 -1.70 14.94
C LEU A 44 5.47 -1.78 13.97
N PRO A 45 4.26 -2.15 14.42
CA PRO A 45 3.08 -2.31 13.55
C PRO A 45 2.72 -1.05 12.73
N PHE A 46 3.16 0.14 13.17
CA PHE A 46 2.88 1.42 12.51
C PHE A 46 4.09 2.01 11.77
N MET A 47 5.30 1.46 11.97
CA MET A 47 6.50 1.96 11.32
C MET A 47 6.60 1.49 9.87
N ARG A 48 6.80 2.44 8.97
CA ARG A 48 7.12 2.20 7.55
C ARG A 48 8.56 2.60 7.31
N LEU A 49 9.30 1.79 6.56
CA LEU A 49 10.67 2.10 6.13
C LEU A 49 10.68 3.24 5.10
N GLY A 50 9.58 3.44 4.38
CA GLY A 50 9.44 4.55 3.44
C GLY A 50 9.98 4.25 2.04
N ILE A 51 10.26 2.98 1.71
CA ILE A 51 10.72 2.55 0.39
C ILE A 51 9.69 2.92 -0.69
N ALA A 52 8.40 2.82 -0.38
CA ALA A 52 7.31 3.24 -1.26
C ALA A 52 7.27 4.75 -1.56
N ASN A 53 8.09 5.58 -0.90
CA ASN A 53 8.19 7.01 -1.17
C ASN A 53 9.23 7.34 -2.26
N LEU A 54 10.03 6.37 -2.72
CA LEU A 54 11.01 6.61 -3.78
C LEU A 54 10.41 7.24 -5.04
N PRO A 55 9.32 6.69 -5.61
CA PRO A 55 8.83 7.22 -6.88
C PRO A 55 8.24 8.62 -6.68
N ILE A 56 7.75 8.95 -5.48
CA ILE A 56 7.33 10.31 -5.12
C ILE A 56 8.55 11.25 -5.11
N LEU A 57 9.67 10.83 -4.51
CA LEU A 57 10.90 11.62 -4.49
C LEU A 57 11.43 11.86 -5.91
N LEU A 58 11.48 10.83 -6.76
CA LEU A 58 11.87 10.96 -8.17
C LEU A 58 10.89 11.84 -8.96
N ALA A 59 9.59 11.75 -8.66
CA ALA A 59 8.55 12.52 -9.32
C ALA A 59 8.64 14.03 -9.07
N ILE A 60 9.45 14.46 -8.10
CA ILE A 60 9.56 15.87 -7.75
C ILE A 60 10.01 16.72 -8.92
N ASP A 61 10.86 16.23 -9.82
CA ASP A 61 11.31 16.98 -10.98
C ASP A 61 10.56 16.58 -12.26
N LEU A 62 9.93 15.40 -12.28
CA LEU A 62 9.21 14.85 -13.44
C LEU A 62 7.77 15.41 -13.59
N LEU A 63 7.07 15.65 -12.47
CA LEU A 63 5.66 16.04 -12.48
C LEU A 63 5.45 17.49 -12.04
N PRO A 64 4.50 18.22 -12.66
CA PRO A 64 4.06 19.50 -12.16
C PRO A 64 3.30 19.35 -10.83
N PHE A 65 3.22 20.42 -10.05
CA PHE A 65 2.72 20.41 -8.67
C PHE A 65 1.37 19.68 -8.48
N LYS A 66 0.39 19.95 -9.34
CA LYS A 66 -0.95 19.33 -9.25
C LYS A 66 -0.88 17.80 -9.39
N TRP A 67 -0.14 17.32 -10.38
CA TRP A 67 0.00 15.88 -10.67
C TRP A 67 0.89 15.17 -9.65
N PHE A 68 1.89 15.87 -9.11
CA PHE A 68 2.71 15.39 -8.01
C PHE A 68 1.89 15.14 -6.72
N LEU A 69 0.98 16.04 -6.36
CA LEU A 69 0.06 15.81 -5.23
C LEU A 69 -0.91 14.66 -5.51
N VAL A 70 -1.39 14.54 -6.75
CA VAL A 70 -2.24 13.42 -7.17
C VAL A 70 -1.48 12.10 -7.03
N LEU A 71 -0.19 12.03 -7.41
CA LEU A 71 0.66 10.85 -7.20
C LEU A 71 0.76 10.48 -5.72
N ALA A 72 1.03 11.46 -4.85
CA ALA A 72 1.14 11.25 -3.41
C ALA A 72 -0.16 10.68 -2.81
N ALA A 73 -1.31 11.25 -3.19
CA ALA A 73 -2.62 10.75 -2.80
C ALA A 73 -2.90 9.35 -3.38
N ALA A 74 -2.58 9.14 -4.66
CA ALA A 74 -2.80 7.87 -5.35
C ALA A 74 -2.02 6.73 -4.71
N LYS A 75 -0.76 6.97 -4.33
CA LYS A 75 0.10 6.04 -3.60
C LYS A 75 -0.56 5.57 -2.30
N VAL A 76 -1.08 6.49 -1.50
CA VAL A 76 -1.69 6.13 -0.21
C VAL A 76 -3.04 5.42 -0.41
N VAL A 77 -3.93 6.01 -1.21
CA VAL A 77 -5.27 5.44 -1.46
C VAL A 77 -5.17 4.06 -2.09
N GLY A 78 -4.38 3.92 -3.16
CA GLY A 78 -4.18 2.65 -3.83
C GLY A 78 -3.61 1.60 -2.89
N MET A 79 -2.58 1.93 -2.10
CA MET A 79 -2.03 0.96 -1.15
C MET A 79 -3.01 0.58 -0.03
N SER A 80 -3.85 1.52 0.40
CA SER A 80 -4.91 1.25 1.36
C SER A 80 -6.04 0.39 0.79
N ILE A 81 -6.28 0.43 -0.53
CA ILE A 81 -7.19 -0.51 -1.20
C ILE A 81 -6.59 -1.91 -1.24
N VAL A 82 -5.32 -2.03 -1.66
CA VAL A 82 -4.60 -3.32 -1.73
C VAL A 82 -4.58 -4.02 -0.37
N SER A 83 -4.25 -3.27 0.67
CA SER A 83 -4.18 -3.79 2.04
C SER A 83 -5.54 -3.89 2.74
N GLY A 84 -6.61 -3.32 2.14
CA GLY A 84 -7.94 -3.25 2.73
C GLY A 84 -8.01 -2.39 3.98
N THR A 85 -7.16 -1.38 4.13
CA THR A 85 -7.05 -0.53 5.34
C THR A 85 -7.52 0.91 5.13
N LEU A 86 -8.24 1.22 4.05
CA LEU A 86 -8.71 2.58 3.70
C LEU A 86 -9.45 3.31 4.82
N PHE A 87 -10.28 2.63 5.61
CA PHE A 87 -11.03 3.25 6.72
C PHE A 87 -10.34 3.14 8.08
N SER A 88 -9.08 2.69 8.10
CA SER A 88 -8.31 2.57 9.34
C SER A 88 -7.53 3.85 9.67
N TYR A 89 -7.15 4.00 10.93
CA TYR A 89 -6.22 5.05 11.34
C TYR A 89 -4.86 4.97 10.62
N VAL A 90 -4.42 3.79 10.21
CA VAL A 90 -3.17 3.62 9.43
C VAL A 90 -3.24 4.37 8.10
N ALA A 91 -4.40 4.32 7.43
CA ALA A 91 -4.61 5.06 6.19
C ALA A 91 -4.64 6.58 6.43
N LEU A 92 -5.31 7.03 7.48
CA LEU A 92 -5.36 8.45 7.86
C LEU A 92 -3.95 9.01 8.13
N PHE A 93 -3.17 8.33 8.97
CA PHE A 93 -1.81 8.74 9.32
C PHE A 93 -0.91 8.74 8.08
N SER A 94 -1.01 7.69 7.25
CA SER A 94 -0.27 7.61 6.00
C SER A 94 -0.62 8.73 5.04
N LEU A 95 -1.90 9.08 4.91
CA LEU A 95 -2.37 10.09 3.96
C LEU A 95 -1.88 11.47 4.38
N ALA A 96 -2.16 11.86 5.63
CA ALA A 96 -1.73 13.16 6.14
C ALA A 96 -0.21 13.31 6.11
N GLY A 97 0.53 12.31 6.62
CA GLY A 97 1.99 12.33 6.59
C GLY A 97 2.57 12.43 5.19
N THR A 98 2.06 11.65 4.23
CA THR A 98 2.54 11.70 2.84
C THR A 98 2.20 13.02 2.16
N MET A 99 1.00 13.58 2.40
CA MET A 99 0.58 14.85 1.80
C MET A 99 1.39 16.03 2.32
N ILE A 100 1.61 16.12 3.64
CA ILE A 100 2.43 17.19 4.22
C ILE A 100 3.88 17.03 3.75
N ALA A 101 4.43 15.81 3.75
CA ALA A 101 5.77 15.56 3.23
C ALA A 101 5.91 15.95 1.76
N ALA A 102 4.92 15.65 0.91
CA ALA A 102 4.93 16.05 -0.49
C ALA A 102 5.00 17.59 -0.63
N LEU A 103 4.17 18.32 0.14
CA LEU A 103 4.21 19.79 0.15
C LEU A 103 5.57 20.33 0.59
N VAL A 104 6.15 19.77 1.64
CA VAL A 104 7.46 20.16 2.16
C VAL A 104 8.57 19.84 1.17
N MET A 105 8.60 18.65 0.61
CA MET A 105 9.57 18.25 -0.42
C MET A 105 9.57 19.25 -1.57
N ARG A 106 8.39 19.55 -2.12
CA ARG A 106 8.25 20.52 -3.22
C ARG A 106 8.63 21.94 -2.80
N GLY A 107 8.24 22.35 -1.59
CA GLY A 107 8.57 23.66 -1.03
C GLY A 107 10.09 23.84 -0.87
N VAL A 108 10.76 22.87 -0.26
CA VAL A 108 12.21 22.83 -0.07
C VAL A 108 12.92 22.85 -1.42
N ARG A 109 12.53 21.99 -2.37
CA ARG A 109 13.16 21.94 -3.69
C ARG A 109 13.01 23.25 -4.47
N ARG A 110 11.86 23.92 -4.36
CA ARG A 110 11.61 25.22 -5.01
C ARG A 110 12.33 26.38 -4.32
N ALA A 111 12.38 26.40 -2.98
CA ALA A 111 13.09 27.41 -2.22
C ALA A 111 14.61 27.32 -2.41
N GLY A 112 15.14 26.10 -2.50
CA GLY A 112 16.56 25.84 -2.72
C GLY A 112 17.06 26.13 -4.13
N LYS A 113 16.18 26.44 -5.11
CA LYS A 113 16.52 26.73 -6.52
C LYS A 113 17.51 25.73 -7.16
N GLY A 114 17.49 24.46 -6.73
CA GLY A 114 18.42 23.42 -7.21
C GLY A 114 19.71 23.22 -6.39
N ALA A 115 19.99 24.06 -5.39
CA ALA A 115 21.13 23.87 -4.48
C ALA A 115 20.93 22.75 -3.45
N ILE A 116 19.69 22.28 -3.28
CA ILE A 116 19.34 21.21 -2.34
C ILE A 116 19.27 19.90 -3.12
N SER A 117 20.13 18.95 -2.73
CA SER A 117 20.16 17.59 -3.28
C SER A 117 18.88 16.82 -2.97
N LEU A 118 18.63 15.74 -3.73
CA LEU A 118 17.54 14.80 -3.47
C LEU A 118 17.68 14.18 -2.07
N ILE A 119 18.89 14.09 -1.52
CA ILE A 119 19.14 13.66 -0.13
C ILE A 119 18.47 14.62 0.85
N GLY A 120 18.71 15.93 0.74
CA GLY A 120 18.11 16.92 1.62
C GLY A 120 16.59 16.98 1.52
N VAL A 121 16.06 16.87 0.29
CA VAL A 121 14.62 16.79 0.04
C VAL A 121 14.00 15.54 0.70
N SER A 122 14.66 14.38 0.57
CA SER A 122 14.22 13.12 1.17
C SER A 122 14.17 13.20 2.69
N ILE A 123 15.24 13.72 3.30
CA ILE A 123 15.32 13.91 4.77
C ILE A 123 14.18 14.83 5.25
N ALA A 124 14.00 15.98 4.61
CA ALA A 124 12.96 16.94 4.99
C ALA A 124 11.56 16.31 4.90
N GLY A 125 11.29 15.55 3.84
CA GLY A 125 10.03 14.85 3.66
C GLY A 125 9.83 13.71 4.66
N ALA A 126 10.85 12.90 4.94
CA ALA A 126 10.78 11.78 5.87
C ALA A 126 10.55 12.25 7.31
N VAL A 127 11.32 13.23 7.78
CA VAL A 127 11.16 13.83 9.11
C VAL A 127 9.77 14.45 9.24
N THR A 128 9.31 15.22 8.25
CA THR A 128 8.01 15.89 8.34
C THR A 128 6.84 14.92 8.25
N SER A 129 6.94 13.86 7.43
CA SER A 129 5.93 12.78 7.38
C SER A 129 5.82 12.12 8.75
N ASN A 130 6.95 11.72 9.35
CA ASN A 130 6.96 11.03 10.63
C ASN A 130 6.49 11.94 11.77
N ALA A 131 6.91 13.22 11.77
CA ALA A 131 6.42 14.21 12.72
C ALA A 131 4.90 14.40 12.60
N THR A 132 4.37 14.53 11.38
CA THR A 132 2.92 14.65 11.13
C THR A 132 2.16 13.42 11.62
N GLN A 133 2.66 12.22 11.30
CA GLN A 133 2.05 10.97 11.75
C GLN A 133 2.03 10.88 13.27
N MET A 134 3.13 11.25 13.92
CA MET A 134 3.21 11.26 15.38
C MET A 134 2.27 12.29 16.01
N LEU A 135 2.19 13.49 15.42
CA LEU A 135 1.30 14.56 15.88
C LEU A 135 -0.16 14.13 15.81
N ILE A 136 -0.59 13.57 14.69
CA ILE A 136 -1.97 13.08 14.54
C ILE A 136 -2.20 11.87 15.45
N ALA A 137 -1.23 10.95 15.55
CA ALA A 137 -1.34 9.79 16.42
C ALA A 137 -1.52 10.18 17.90
N ARG A 138 -0.86 11.26 18.36
CA ARG A 138 -1.08 11.85 19.69
C ARG A 138 -2.53 12.27 19.89
N PHE A 139 -3.07 13.10 19.00
CA PHE A 139 -4.40 13.67 19.18
C PHE A 139 -5.53 12.68 18.94
N VAL A 140 -5.33 11.69 18.08
CA VAL A 140 -6.39 10.77 17.64
C VAL A 140 -6.42 9.48 18.44
N ILE A 141 -5.27 8.96 18.90
CA ILE A 141 -5.19 7.62 19.51
C ILE A 141 -4.38 7.59 20.79
N PHE A 142 -3.10 7.91 20.75
CA PHE A 142 -2.16 7.48 21.80
C PHE A 142 -1.98 8.51 22.93
N GLY A 143 -2.46 9.75 22.77
CA GLY A 143 -2.27 10.79 23.78
C GLY A 143 -0.79 11.05 24.06
N GLU A 144 -0.45 11.31 25.32
CA GLU A 144 0.92 11.61 25.76
C GLU A 144 1.92 10.47 25.52
N VAL A 145 1.46 9.23 25.37
CA VAL A 145 2.32 8.08 25.08
C VAL A 145 3.07 8.25 23.75
N ALA A 146 2.46 8.96 22.80
CA ALA A 146 3.06 9.24 21.50
C ALA A 146 4.42 9.97 21.63
N TRP A 147 4.55 10.88 22.61
CA TRP A 147 5.79 11.66 22.80
C TRP A 147 6.97 10.81 23.24
N LEU A 148 6.73 9.75 24.00
CA LEU A 148 7.79 8.84 24.44
C LEU A 148 8.44 8.11 23.25
N ILE A 149 7.65 7.80 22.22
CA ILE A 149 8.10 7.07 21.02
C ILE A 149 8.61 8.03 19.93
N ALA A 150 8.26 9.31 20.01
CA ALA A 150 8.57 10.31 18.99
C ALA A 150 10.07 10.42 18.63
N PRO A 151 11.03 10.47 19.58
CA PRO A 151 12.45 10.60 19.26
C PRO A 151 12.96 9.41 18.42
N LEU A 152 12.59 8.18 18.81
CA LEU A 152 12.95 6.98 18.08
C LEU A 152 12.33 6.95 16.68
N PHE A 153 11.07 7.39 16.56
CA PHE A 153 10.36 7.43 15.28
C PHE A 153 10.91 8.49 14.31
N LEU A 154 11.36 9.63 14.82
CA LEU A 154 12.01 10.66 14.01
C LEU A 154 13.44 10.26 13.61
N LEU A 155 14.19 9.64 14.53
CA LEU A 155 15.55 9.15 14.25
C LEU A 155 15.54 8.09 13.16
N THR A 156 14.61 7.13 13.25
CA THR A 156 14.46 6.09 12.23
C THR A 156 14.05 6.70 10.88
N GLY A 157 13.17 7.71 10.87
CA GLY A 157 12.82 8.48 9.67
C GLY A 157 14.00 9.23 9.06
N LEU A 158 14.88 9.80 9.89
CA LEU A 158 16.09 10.48 9.42
C LEU A 158 17.03 9.48 8.73
N ILE A 159 17.25 8.31 9.34
CA ILE A 159 18.12 7.26 8.80
C ILE A 159 17.56 6.75 7.48
N THR A 160 16.28 6.36 7.44
CA THR A 160 15.66 5.84 6.21
C THR A 160 15.57 6.91 5.13
N GLY A 161 15.24 8.16 5.48
CA GLY A 161 15.21 9.29 4.56
C GLY A 161 16.57 9.57 3.93
N THR A 162 17.65 9.49 4.72
CA THR A 162 19.02 9.63 4.23
C THR A 162 19.38 8.53 3.24
N LEU A 163 19.14 7.26 3.61
CA LEU A 163 19.41 6.11 2.73
C LEU A 163 18.62 6.20 1.42
N MET A 164 17.35 6.58 1.49
CA MET A 164 16.51 6.74 0.31
C MET A 164 16.95 7.89 -0.58
N GLY A 165 17.44 8.97 0.03
CA GLY A 165 18.02 10.11 -0.66
C GLY A 165 19.25 9.72 -1.47
N PHE A 166 20.18 8.97 -0.87
CA PHE A 166 21.36 8.46 -1.55
C PHE A 166 20.98 7.55 -2.73
N PHE A 167 20.01 6.65 -2.52
CA PHE A 167 19.53 5.80 -3.59
C PHE A 167 18.90 6.60 -4.74
N ALA A 168 18.13 7.66 -4.42
CA ALA A 168 17.51 8.50 -5.43
C ALA A 168 18.54 9.28 -6.25
N GLU A 169 19.54 9.89 -5.62
CA GLU A 169 20.66 10.54 -6.33
C GLU A 169 21.39 9.54 -7.24
N TYR A 170 21.73 8.37 -6.69
CA TYR A 170 22.42 7.34 -7.45
C TYR A 170 21.59 6.85 -8.65
N PHE A 171 20.28 6.68 -8.47
CA PHE A 171 19.35 6.30 -9.54
C PHE A 171 19.26 7.37 -10.62
N VAL A 172 19.14 8.65 -10.25
CA VAL A 172 19.09 9.78 -11.20
C VAL A 172 20.37 9.86 -12.03
N ALA A 173 21.54 9.61 -11.42
CA ALA A 173 22.82 9.67 -12.12
C ALA A 173 23.08 8.50 -13.09
N HIS A 174 22.42 7.34 -12.90
CA HIS A 174 22.73 6.11 -13.66
C HIS A 174 21.55 5.56 -14.48
N SER A 175 20.33 6.09 -14.33
CA SER A 175 19.15 5.62 -15.05
C SER A 175 19.01 6.32 -16.40
N ASN A 176 19.08 5.53 -17.48
CA ASN A 176 18.83 6.03 -18.83
C ASN A 176 17.37 6.49 -19.01
N TRP A 177 16.43 5.82 -18.35
CA TRP A 177 15.02 6.20 -18.40
C TRP A 177 14.78 7.60 -17.81
N TYR A 178 15.40 7.90 -16.66
CA TYR A 178 15.26 9.20 -16.00
C TYR A 178 15.89 10.33 -16.83
N SER A 179 17.07 10.11 -17.41
CA SER A 179 17.73 11.08 -18.31
C SER A 179 16.90 11.38 -19.56
N CYS A 180 16.34 10.35 -20.21
CA CYS A 180 15.41 10.54 -21.33
C CYS A 180 14.13 11.30 -20.90
N ALA A 181 13.65 11.07 -19.68
CA ALA A 181 12.46 11.73 -19.13
C ALA A 181 12.66 13.22 -18.83
N MET A 182 13.86 13.60 -18.36
CA MET A 182 14.24 14.99 -18.09
C MET A 182 14.61 15.77 -19.36
N GLY A 183 14.87 15.07 -20.48
CA GLY A 183 15.13 15.68 -21.78
C GLY A 183 16.56 16.21 -21.96
N GLU A 184 17.52 15.67 -21.22
CA GLU A 184 18.90 16.18 -21.14
C GLU A 184 19.83 15.66 -22.27
N SER A 185 19.34 14.73 -23.09
CA SER A 185 20.15 14.05 -24.12
C SER A 185 20.40 14.84 -25.41
N ASP A 186 19.84 16.03 -25.58
CA ASP A 186 20.03 16.82 -26.81
C ASP A 186 21.36 17.61 -26.83
N VAL A 187 22.12 17.66 -25.72
CA VAL A 187 23.38 18.44 -25.65
C VAL A 187 24.65 17.57 -25.77
N LEU A 188 24.61 16.28 -25.43
CA LEU A 188 25.82 15.44 -25.41
C LEU A 188 26.07 14.61 -26.68
N ILE A 189 25.21 14.69 -27.69
CA ILE A 189 25.40 13.99 -28.98
C ILE A 189 25.90 14.93 -30.10
N ALA A 190 26.02 16.24 -29.83
CA ALA A 190 26.51 17.22 -30.83
C ALA A 190 28.04 17.38 -30.86
N GLU A 191 28.78 16.93 -29.83
CA GLU A 191 30.26 17.09 -29.77
C GLU A 191 30.99 15.76 -29.49
N GLY A 192 30.90 14.79 -30.41
CA GLY A 192 31.64 13.55 -30.22
C GLY A 192 31.59 12.54 -31.35
N GLY A 193 31.67 12.98 -32.60
CA GLY A 193 32.02 12.07 -33.70
C GLY A 193 33.54 12.07 -33.90
N THR A 194 34.22 10.96 -33.63
CA THR A 194 35.31 10.39 -34.47
C THR A 194 35.89 9.11 -33.85
N GLY A 195 35.77 8.00 -34.59
CA GLY A 195 36.80 6.95 -34.76
C GLY A 195 37.10 5.99 -33.60
N ALA A 196 36.77 4.71 -33.78
CA ALA A 196 37.76 3.65 -34.06
C ALA A 196 37.13 2.25 -33.94
N ASP A 197 37.12 1.53 -35.05
CA ASP A 197 36.99 0.08 -35.14
C ASP A 197 38.12 -0.64 -34.39
N THR A 198 37.84 -1.78 -33.76
CA THR A 198 38.63 -3.01 -33.92
C THR A 198 37.83 -4.23 -33.45
N ALA A 199 37.79 -5.24 -34.34
CA ALA A 199 37.47 -6.63 -34.06
C ALA A 199 38.55 -7.28 -33.17
N ASP A 200 38.23 -8.31 -32.38
CA ASP A 200 38.39 -9.71 -32.80
C ASP A 200 38.24 -10.75 -31.65
N THR A 201 37.67 -11.91 -32.03
CA THR A 201 37.90 -13.31 -31.57
C THR A 201 37.80 -13.76 -30.10
N GLY A 202 37.00 -14.82 -29.87
CA GLY A 202 37.12 -15.76 -28.74
C GLY A 202 38.33 -16.72 -28.87
N PRO A 203 38.48 -17.78 -28.03
CA PRO A 203 37.51 -18.90 -28.01
C PRO A 203 37.26 -19.61 -26.65
N SER A 204 36.27 -20.52 -26.71
CA SER A 204 35.81 -21.63 -25.85
C SER A 204 36.71 -22.23 -24.75
N ALA A 205 36.03 -22.70 -23.68
CA ALA A 205 36.15 -23.99 -22.95
C ALA A 205 35.75 -23.77 -21.46
N THR A 206 35.10 -24.63 -20.67
CA THR A 206 34.79 -26.07 -20.73
C THR A 206 33.68 -26.37 -19.71
N MET A 207 32.93 -27.44 -19.97
CA MET A 207 32.02 -28.12 -19.04
C MET A 207 32.73 -28.53 -17.73
N ALA A 208 32.04 -28.42 -16.60
CA ALA A 208 32.29 -29.25 -15.42
C ALA A 208 30.97 -29.56 -14.70
N THR A 209 30.56 -30.82 -14.84
CA THR A 209 29.56 -31.52 -14.06
C THR A 209 29.96 -31.61 -12.59
N ASN A 210 29.02 -31.54 -11.66
CA ASN A 210 29.23 -32.07 -10.31
C ASN A 210 27.98 -32.81 -9.79
N PRO A 211 28.14 -33.96 -9.10
CA PRO A 211 27.07 -34.90 -8.78
C PRO A 211 26.40 -34.62 -7.42
N ALA A 212 25.34 -35.41 -7.18
CA ALA A 212 24.65 -35.72 -5.92
C ALA A 212 25.45 -35.43 -4.63
N GLY A 213 24.89 -34.86 -3.57
CA GLY A 213 23.66 -35.27 -2.89
C GLY A 213 24.03 -35.70 -1.46
N ARG A 214 23.56 -34.96 -0.45
CA ARG A 214 23.48 -35.44 0.93
C ARG A 214 22.24 -34.83 1.57
N GLY A 215 21.21 -35.66 1.68
CA GLY A 215 19.97 -35.35 2.38
C GLY A 215 20.15 -35.45 3.89
N SER A 216 19.50 -34.55 4.60
CA SER A 216 19.03 -34.76 5.96
C SER A 216 17.50 -34.86 5.90
N GLY A 217 16.99 -35.95 6.48
CA GLY A 217 15.60 -36.40 6.31
C GLY A 217 14.58 -35.50 7.01
N VAL A 218 13.53 -35.18 6.27
CA VAL A 218 12.20 -34.92 6.81
C VAL A 218 11.24 -35.82 6.02
N GLU A 219 10.52 -36.68 6.73
CA GLU A 219 9.64 -37.69 6.13
C GLU A 219 8.56 -37.08 5.19
N PRO A 220 8.30 -37.68 4.02
CA PRO A 220 7.45 -37.10 2.98
C PRO A 220 5.93 -37.22 3.22
N GLN A 221 5.48 -37.80 4.34
CA GLN A 221 4.05 -37.98 4.63
C GLN A 221 3.40 -36.75 5.29
N ASP A 222 4.12 -36.00 6.13
CA ASP A 222 3.58 -34.80 6.79
C ASP A 222 3.48 -33.59 5.86
N ALA A 223 4.43 -33.45 4.91
CA ALA A 223 4.41 -32.38 3.92
C ALA A 223 3.17 -32.46 3.00
N LYS A 224 2.75 -33.68 2.57
CA LYS A 224 1.55 -33.87 1.75
C LYS A 224 0.26 -33.59 2.51
N LYS A 225 0.17 -33.96 3.80
CA LYS A 225 -1.01 -33.73 4.65
C LYS A 225 -1.19 -32.24 4.98
N VAL A 226 -0.09 -31.55 5.26
CA VAL A 226 -0.06 -30.09 5.45
C VAL A 226 -0.43 -29.37 4.15
N HIS A 227 0.11 -29.77 3.00
CA HIS A 227 -0.21 -29.14 1.72
C HIS A 227 -1.68 -29.35 1.33
N ARG A 228 -2.21 -30.57 1.49
CA ARG A 228 -3.61 -30.90 1.19
C ARG A 228 -4.60 -30.13 2.08
N SER A 229 -4.35 -30.04 3.38
CA SER A 229 -5.20 -29.25 4.30
C SER A 229 -5.14 -27.74 4.03
N ARG A 230 -4.00 -27.22 3.56
CA ARG A 230 -3.82 -25.81 3.20
C ARG A 230 -4.54 -25.48 1.88
N THR A 231 -4.58 -26.42 0.94
CA THR A 231 -5.31 -26.31 -0.33
C THR A 231 -6.82 -26.38 -0.12
N GLU A 232 -7.33 -27.29 0.72
CA GLU A 232 -8.76 -27.40 1.07
C GLU A 232 -9.27 -26.18 1.87
N LYS A 233 -8.51 -25.72 2.87
CA LYS A 233 -8.83 -24.47 3.62
C LYS A 233 -8.81 -23.23 2.73
N ASN A 234 -7.97 -23.21 1.69
CA ASN A 234 -7.98 -22.14 0.70
C ASN A 234 -9.20 -22.23 -0.22
N ALA A 235 -9.60 -23.43 -0.67
CA ALA A 235 -10.77 -23.64 -1.53
C ALA A 235 -12.08 -23.15 -0.89
N GLY A 236 -12.33 -23.52 0.38
CA GLY A 236 -13.52 -23.04 1.11
C GLY A 236 -13.52 -21.52 1.31
N ARG A 237 -12.35 -20.89 1.42
CA ARG A 237 -12.23 -19.42 1.50
C ARG A 237 -12.55 -18.75 0.17
N PHE A 238 -12.05 -19.29 -0.94
CA PHE A 238 -12.34 -18.78 -2.29
C PHE A 238 -13.84 -18.89 -2.62
N ALA A 239 -14.48 -20.02 -2.28
CA ALA A 239 -15.93 -20.19 -2.47
C ALA A 239 -16.77 -19.17 -1.66
N ARG A 240 -16.42 -18.93 -0.39
CA ARG A 240 -17.08 -17.88 0.42
C ARG A 240 -16.90 -16.49 -0.20
N ARG A 241 -15.68 -16.18 -0.65
CA ARG A 241 -15.38 -14.90 -1.29
C ARG A 241 -16.20 -14.68 -2.56
N GLN A 242 -16.28 -15.67 -3.44
CA GLN A 242 -17.11 -15.59 -4.65
C GLN A 242 -18.59 -15.41 -4.33
N ARG A 243 -19.10 -16.10 -3.30
CA ARG A 243 -20.50 -15.95 -2.84
C ARG A 243 -20.76 -14.56 -2.25
N TYR A 244 -19.79 -14.00 -1.52
CA TYR A 244 -19.91 -12.64 -1.01
C TYR A 244 -19.86 -11.61 -2.16
N GLU A 245 -18.93 -11.75 -3.09
CA GLU A 245 -18.81 -10.90 -4.29
C GLU A 245 -20.00 -11.02 -5.25
N SER A 246 -20.76 -12.12 -5.20
CA SER A 246 -22.02 -12.24 -5.96
C SER A 246 -23.19 -11.52 -5.28
N LEU A 247 -23.18 -11.42 -3.96
CA LEU A 247 -24.23 -10.78 -3.15
C LEU A 247 -24.00 -9.27 -2.95
N MET A 248 -22.75 -8.83 -2.87
CA MET A 248 -22.38 -7.47 -2.50
C MET A 248 -21.72 -6.70 -3.63
N GLU A 249 -22.28 -5.53 -3.93
CA GLU A 249 -21.66 -4.55 -4.83
C GLU A 249 -20.55 -3.78 -4.08
N PRO A 250 -19.35 -3.60 -4.67
CA PRO A 250 -18.20 -2.96 -4.02
C PRO A 250 -18.49 -1.57 -3.45
N TRP A 251 -19.24 -0.73 -4.18
CA TRP A 251 -19.54 0.63 -3.73
C TRP A 251 -20.52 0.64 -2.54
N VAL A 252 -21.48 -0.31 -2.50
CA VAL A 252 -22.44 -0.46 -1.40
C VAL A 252 -21.72 -0.86 -0.14
N ALA A 253 -20.82 -1.84 -0.23
CA ALA A 253 -19.99 -2.27 0.89
C ALA A 253 -19.10 -1.13 1.42
N ALA A 254 -18.52 -0.30 0.53
CA ALA A 254 -17.70 0.84 0.92
C ALA A 254 -18.52 1.92 1.66
N ILE A 255 -19.68 2.31 1.14
CA ILE A 255 -20.55 3.32 1.78
C ILE A 255 -21.08 2.81 3.12
N LEU A 256 -21.54 1.56 3.16
CA LEU A 256 -21.95 0.92 4.40
C LEU A 256 -20.82 0.92 5.42
N GLY A 257 -19.60 0.61 4.99
CA GLY A 257 -18.39 0.68 5.81
C GLY A 257 -18.15 2.07 6.40
N VAL A 258 -18.28 3.13 5.59
CA VAL A 258 -18.14 4.52 6.06
C VAL A 258 -19.22 4.88 7.08
N ALA A 259 -20.49 4.55 6.79
CA ALA A 259 -21.60 4.84 7.70
C ALA A 259 -21.42 4.13 9.05
N ILE A 260 -21.08 2.84 9.03
CA ILE A 260 -20.80 2.05 10.23
C ILE A 260 -19.57 2.56 10.96
N ALA A 261 -18.52 3.02 10.25
CA ALA A 261 -17.31 3.56 10.87
C ALA A 261 -17.63 4.79 11.73
N VAL A 262 -18.49 5.69 11.23
CA VAL A 262 -18.94 6.87 11.99
C VAL A 262 -19.70 6.45 13.24
N VAL A 263 -20.68 5.54 13.11
CA VAL A 263 -21.46 5.06 14.26
C VAL A 263 -20.57 4.35 15.29
N PHE A 264 -19.62 3.53 14.83
CA PHE A 264 -18.67 2.81 15.68
C PHE A 264 -17.74 3.75 16.45
N LEU A 265 -17.23 4.80 15.80
CA LEU A 265 -16.35 5.79 16.42
C LEU A 265 -17.05 6.61 17.51
N LEU A 266 -18.36 6.81 17.40
CA LEU A 266 -19.16 7.53 18.40
C LEU A 266 -19.44 6.69 19.66
N GLN A 267 -19.22 5.37 19.63
CA GLN A 267 -19.43 4.52 20.79
C GLN A 267 -18.34 4.75 21.83
N GLN A 268 -18.74 4.95 23.09
CA GLN A 268 -17.81 5.07 24.23
C GLN A 268 -17.71 3.76 25.02
N GLU A 269 -18.79 2.99 25.06
CA GLU A 269 -18.89 1.75 25.84
C GLU A 269 -17.98 0.63 25.31
N LEU A 270 -17.17 0.07 26.21
CA LEU A 270 -16.19 -0.97 25.89
C LEU A 270 -16.85 -2.27 25.40
N LEU A 271 -17.97 -2.64 26.03
CA LEU A 271 -18.72 -3.85 25.67
C LEU A 271 -19.31 -3.71 24.26
N VAL A 272 -19.91 -2.56 23.96
CA VAL A 272 -20.44 -2.25 22.61
C VAL A 272 -19.33 -2.34 21.56
N LYS A 273 -18.15 -1.72 21.81
CA LYS A 273 -16.99 -1.82 20.90
C LYS A 273 -16.52 -3.25 20.68
N THR A 274 -16.55 -4.08 21.72
CA THR A 274 -16.16 -5.49 21.63
C THR A 274 -17.12 -6.27 20.73
N LEU A 275 -18.43 -6.07 20.89
CA LEU A 275 -19.42 -6.71 20.02
C LEU A 275 -19.30 -6.23 18.56
N TYR A 276 -19.05 -4.94 18.34
CA TYR A 276 -18.74 -4.42 17.00
C TYR A 276 -17.51 -5.07 16.38
N LEU A 277 -16.43 -5.24 17.15
CA LEU A 277 -15.23 -5.93 16.66
C LEU A 277 -15.55 -7.38 16.26
N LEU A 278 -16.33 -8.11 17.06
CA LEU A 278 -16.78 -9.46 16.72
C LEU A 278 -17.63 -9.49 15.45
N LEU A 279 -18.55 -8.53 15.29
CA LEU A 279 -19.34 -8.34 14.08
C LEU A 279 -18.44 -8.09 12.85
N PHE A 280 -17.43 -7.23 12.96
CA PHE A 280 -16.51 -6.92 11.86
C PHE A 280 -15.59 -8.10 11.52
N ILE A 281 -15.16 -8.89 12.50
CA ILE A 281 -14.43 -10.14 12.29
C ILE A 281 -15.31 -11.13 11.54
N LEU A 282 -16.58 -11.29 11.95
CA LEU A 282 -17.54 -12.15 11.27
C LEU A 282 -17.78 -11.69 9.82
N TRP A 283 -17.97 -10.38 9.61
CA TRP A 283 -18.14 -9.81 8.27
C TRP A 283 -16.89 -10.03 7.40
N THR A 284 -15.70 -9.85 7.95
CA THR A 284 -14.42 -10.12 7.25
C THR A 284 -14.29 -11.61 6.89
N TRP A 285 -14.72 -12.51 7.77
CA TRP A 285 -14.73 -13.96 7.53
C TRP A 285 -15.74 -14.35 6.44
N LEU A 286 -16.94 -13.76 6.46
CA LEU A 286 -17.98 -13.91 5.42
C LEU A 286 -17.47 -13.42 4.06
N ALA A 287 -16.76 -12.30 4.03
CA ALA A 287 -16.09 -11.77 2.84
C ALA A 287 -14.94 -12.65 2.31
N GLY A 288 -14.63 -13.77 3.00
CA GLY A 288 -13.59 -14.70 2.61
C GLY A 288 -12.18 -14.11 2.70
N LYS A 289 -11.98 -13.06 3.50
CA LYS A 289 -10.67 -12.44 3.67
C LYS A 289 -9.84 -13.14 4.74
N ARG A 290 -8.52 -13.09 4.57
CA ARG A 290 -7.59 -13.61 5.57
C ARG A 290 -7.50 -12.61 6.72
N PHE A 291 -7.61 -13.12 7.94
CA PHE A 291 -7.27 -12.38 9.14
C PHE A 291 -6.32 -13.21 10.00
N SER A 292 -5.45 -12.52 10.74
CA SER A 292 -4.51 -13.13 11.67
C SER A 292 -4.91 -12.69 13.08
N LEU A 293 -5.52 -13.61 13.83
CA LEU A 293 -5.83 -13.39 15.25
C LEU A 293 -4.58 -13.03 16.04
N VAL A 294 -3.45 -13.67 15.72
CA VAL A 294 -2.15 -13.37 16.34
C VAL A 294 -1.77 -11.91 16.11
N SER A 295 -1.86 -11.41 14.88
CA SER A 295 -1.54 -10.00 14.59
C SER A 295 -2.48 -9.04 15.32
N THR A 296 -3.75 -9.41 15.47
CA THR A 296 -4.77 -8.61 16.18
C THR A 296 -4.41 -8.52 17.65
N LEU A 297 -4.14 -9.67 18.29
CA LEU A 297 -3.77 -9.73 19.70
C LEU A 297 -2.45 -9.01 19.97
N VAL A 298 -1.46 -9.13 19.07
CA VAL A 298 -0.17 -8.42 19.20
C VAL A 298 -0.35 -6.91 19.12
N VAL A 299 -1.14 -6.41 18.17
CA VAL A 299 -1.42 -4.97 18.05
C VAL A 299 -2.23 -4.48 19.25
N MET A 300 -3.28 -5.21 19.66
CA MET A 300 -4.07 -4.90 20.85
C MET A 300 -3.19 -4.82 22.10
N ALA A 301 -2.35 -5.84 22.32
CA ALA A 301 -1.43 -5.89 23.45
C ALA A 301 -0.41 -4.74 23.40
N GLY A 302 0.10 -4.42 22.21
CA GLY A 302 1.01 -3.28 22.03
C GLY A 302 0.37 -1.94 22.38
N ILE A 303 -0.88 -1.70 21.95
CA ILE A 303 -1.62 -0.47 22.27
C ILE A 303 -1.92 -0.39 23.77
N VAL A 304 -2.39 -1.49 24.38
CA VAL A 304 -2.67 -1.55 25.81
C VAL A 304 -1.39 -1.34 26.62
N ALA A 305 -0.30 -2.04 26.27
CA ALA A 305 0.99 -1.91 26.94
C ALA A 305 1.53 -0.49 26.85
N ALA A 306 1.42 0.16 25.68
CA ALA A 306 1.83 1.54 25.51
C ALA A 306 1.02 2.49 26.40
N ASN A 307 -0.30 2.27 26.52
CA ASN A 307 -1.15 3.09 27.39
C ASN A 307 -0.86 2.87 28.89
N LEU A 308 -0.42 1.66 29.27
CA LEU A 308 -0.02 1.34 30.64
C LEU A 308 1.30 2.01 31.08
N LEU A 309 2.11 2.53 30.15
CA LEU A 309 3.33 3.26 30.50
C LEU A 309 3.05 4.58 31.22
N ILE A 310 1.87 5.16 31.02
CA ILE A 310 1.43 6.39 31.68
C ILE A 310 0.36 6.03 32.72
N PRO A 311 0.73 5.83 33.99
CA PRO A 311 -0.23 5.47 35.02
C PRO A 311 -1.23 6.60 35.24
N SER A 312 -2.52 6.26 35.21
CA SER A 312 -3.63 7.21 35.40
C SER A 312 -4.79 6.54 36.13
N GLY A 313 -5.31 7.19 37.17
CA GLY A 313 -6.38 6.65 37.99
C GLY A 313 -5.92 5.71 39.10
N ARG A 314 -6.83 4.82 39.52
CA ARG A 314 -6.61 3.91 40.66
C ARG A 314 -5.62 2.82 40.29
N VAL A 315 -4.69 2.51 41.20
CA VAL A 315 -3.75 1.40 41.03
C VAL A 315 -4.49 0.10 41.25
N LEU A 316 -4.53 -0.75 40.21
CA LEU A 316 -5.07 -2.10 40.31
C LEU A 316 -3.99 -3.07 40.80
N PHE A 317 -2.79 -2.96 40.24
CA PHE A 317 -1.69 -3.88 40.51
C PHE A 317 -0.32 -3.26 40.14
N LYS A 318 0.76 -3.68 40.81
CA LYS A 318 2.13 -3.27 40.53
C LYS A 318 2.97 -4.47 40.11
N LEU A 319 3.50 -4.46 38.89
CA LEU A 319 4.43 -5.47 38.37
C LEU A 319 5.83 -4.84 38.22
N GLY A 320 6.61 -4.84 39.30
CA GLY A 320 7.93 -4.18 39.31
C GLY A 320 7.80 -2.66 39.05
N PRO A 321 8.48 -2.09 38.03
CA PRO A 321 8.37 -0.66 37.69
C PRO A 321 7.05 -0.31 36.98
N LEU A 322 6.29 -1.30 36.49
CA LEU A 322 5.04 -1.08 35.77
C LEU A 322 3.86 -1.02 36.74
N VAL A 323 3.21 0.14 36.82
CA VAL A 323 1.99 0.35 37.62
C VAL A 323 0.77 0.23 36.72
N VAL A 324 0.02 -0.86 36.86
CA VAL A 324 -1.22 -1.06 36.13
C VAL A 324 -2.33 -0.30 36.83
N THR A 325 -2.86 0.70 36.15
CA THR A 325 -3.93 1.56 36.65
C THR A 325 -5.22 1.34 35.86
N GLU A 326 -6.35 1.54 36.53
CA GLU A 326 -7.69 1.28 35.98
C GLU A 326 -7.98 2.10 34.72
N PHE A 327 -7.70 3.42 34.74
CA PHE A 327 -7.96 4.27 33.58
C PHE A 327 -6.98 3.98 32.44
N ALA A 328 -5.69 3.76 32.72
CA ALA A 328 -4.73 3.39 31.69
C ALA A 328 -5.11 2.08 30.98
N LEU A 329 -5.63 1.09 31.71
CA LEU A 329 -6.04 -0.19 31.14
C LEU A 329 -7.32 -0.06 30.31
N THR A 330 -8.36 0.58 30.84
CA THR A 330 -9.66 0.73 30.17
C THR A 330 -9.56 1.60 28.92
N GLU A 331 -8.82 2.70 29.00
CA GLU A 331 -8.56 3.59 27.87
C GLU A 331 -7.68 2.90 26.82
N GLY A 332 -6.65 2.16 27.26
CA GLY A 332 -5.79 1.37 26.38
C GLY A 332 -6.60 0.32 25.61
N LEU A 333 -7.50 -0.38 26.30
CA LEU A 333 -8.38 -1.38 25.68
C LEU A 333 -9.40 -0.74 24.74
N ALA A 334 -9.98 0.41 25.10
CA ALA A 334 -10.88 1.15 24.23
C ALA A 334 -10.16 1.61 22.94
N LYS A 335 -8.95 2.17 23.05
CA LYS A 335 -8.12 2.55 21.89
C LYS A 335 -7.77 1.36 21.02
N ALA A 336 -7.37 0.25 21.64
CA ALA A 336 -7.04 -0.98 20.94
C ALA A 336 -8.25 -1.53 20.16
N LEU A 337 -9.42 -1.61 20.80
CA LEU A 337 -10.67 -2.04 20.15
C LEU A 337 -11.06 -1.11 18.99
N THR A 338 -10.91 0.21 19.15
CA THR A 338 -11.21 1.15 18.03
C THR A 338 -10.25 0.97 16.87
N PHE A 339 -8.95 0.78 17.15
CA PHE A 339 -7.94 0.59 16.13
C PHE A 339 -8.19 -0.69 15.31
N GLU A 340 -8.39 -1.81 16.00
CA GLU A 340 -8.69 -3.08 15.36
C GLU A 340 -10.06 -3.08 14.70
N GLY A 341 -11.07 -2.49 15.34
CA GLY A 341 -12.42 -2.38 14.80
C GLY A 341 -12.43 -1.69 13.44
N LEU A 342 -11.75 -0.55 13.30
CA LEU A 342 -11.62 0.12 12.01
C LEU A 342 -10.79 -0.68 10.99
N MET A 343 -9.76 -1.40 11.44
CA MET A 343 -8.95 -2.23 10.54
C MET A 343 -9.77 -3.39 9.96
N TYR A 344 -10.57 -4.07 10.78
CA TYR A 344 -11.46 -5.14 10.34
C TYR A 344 -12.64 -4.63 9.51
N LEU A 345 -13.28 -3.54 9.93
CA LEU A 345 -14.34 -2.89 9.16
C LEU A 345 -13.85 -2.50 7.76
N SER A 346 -12.68 -1.86 7.70
CA SER A 346 -12.04 -1.51 6.43
C SER A 346 -11.76 -2.74 5.57
N LYS A 347 -11.27 -3.84 6.18
CA LYS A 347 -11.04 -5.08 5.44
C LYS A 347 -12.34 -5.65 4.90
N ALA A 348 -13.42 -5.67 5.67
CA ALA A 348 -14.70 -6.18 5.20
C ALA A 348 -15.29 -5.32 4.08
N ALA A 349 -15.22 -3.99 4.21
CA ALA A 349 -15.89 -3.03 3.33
C ALA A 349 -15.17 -2.82 1.99
N ILE A 350 -13.83 -2.87 1.95
CA ILE A 350 -13.05 -2.56 0.73
C ILE A 350 -12.90 -3.78 -0.16
N MET A 351 -13.61 -3.87 -1.28
CA MET A 351 -13.55 -5.01 -2.21
C MET A 351 -12.61 -4.74 -3.40
N GLN A 352 -12.08 -5.80 -4.05
CA GLN A 352 -11.15 -5.67 -5.18
C GLN A 352 -11.76 -4.99 -6.42
N GLY A 353 -13.09 -4.97 -6.56
CA GLY A 353 -13.81 -4.26 -7.62
C GLY A 353 -14.22 -2.83 -7.28
N LEU A 354 -13.64 -2.22 -6.24
CA LEU A 354 -13.96 -0.85 -5.85
C LEU A 354 -13.30 0.14 -6.81
N HIS A 355 -14.12 0.80 -7.63
CA HIS A 355 -13.68 1.84 -8.55
C HIS A 355 -14.14 3.21 -8.04
N PHE A 356 -13.24 4.19 -8.03
CA PHE A 356 -13.59 5.56 -7.70
C PHE A 356 -14.06 6.29 -8.96
N PRO A 357 -15.12 7.10 -8.89
CA PRO A 357 -15.54 7.91 -10.03
C PRO A 357 -14.55 9.06 -10.30
N GLY A 358 -14.48 9.50 -11.55
CA GLY A 358 -13.71 10.68 -11.98
C GLY A 358 -12.23 10.41 -12.31
N ARG A 359 -11.50 11.50 -12.59
CA ARG A 359 -10.10 11.46 -13.09
C ARG A 359 -9.11 10.80 -12.13
N PHE A 360 -9.33 10.93 -10.82
CA PHE A 360 -8.48 10.27 -9.82
C PHE A 360 -8.65 8.75 -9.85
N GLY A 361 -9.90 8.28 -9.97
CA GLY A 361 -10.20 6.86 -10.06
C GLY A 361 -9.65 6.20 -11.31
N THR A 362 -9.66 6.91 -12.46
CA THR A 362 -9.02 6.39 -13.69
C THR A 362 -7.51 6.20 -13.52
N ILE A 363 -6.84 7.10 -12.79
CA ILE A 363 -5.39 6.98 -12.48
C ILE A 363 -5.15 5.75 -11.59
N ILE A 364 -5.96 5.56 -10.55
CA ILE A 364 -5.86 4.39 -9.67
C ILE A 364 -6.08 3.09 -10.45
N ALA A 365 -7.09 3.04 -11.31
CA ALA A 365 -7.38 1.87 -12.14
C ALA A 365 -6.22 1.55 -13.11
N GLN A 366 -5.70 2.57 -13.79
CA GLN A 366 -4.52 2.42 -14.66
C GLN A 366 -3.27 2.00 -13.86
N ALA A 367 -3.06 2.57 -12.67
CA ALA A 367 -1.97 2.18 -11.79
C ALA A 367 -2.05 0.71 -11.36
N PHE A 368 -3.25 0.19 -11.10
CA PHE A 368 -3.43 -1.25 -10.83
C PHE A 368 -3.11 -2.12 -12.04
N GLN A 369 -3.48 -1.71 -13.25
CA GLN A 369 -3.11 -2.43 -14.47
C GLN A 369 -1.59 -2.47 -14.67
N TYR A 370 -0.89 -1.36 -14.41
CA TYR A 370 0.57 -1.33 -14.43
C TYR A 370 1.16 -2.21 -13.31
N TYR A 371 0.58 -2.18 -12.11
CA TYR A 371 1.03 -2.97 -10.97
C TYR A 371 0.92 -4.48 -11.22
N ASP A 372 -0.18 -4.95 -11.81
CA ASP A 372 -0.36 -6.36 -12.16
C ASP A 372 0.72 -6.81 -13.16
N ARG A 373 1.06 -5.96 -14.13
CA ARG A 373 2.16 -6.24 -15.08
C ARG A 373 3.53 -6.23 -14.41
N ILE A 374 3.77 -5.33 -13.46
CA ILE A 374 5.01 -5.29 -12.67
C ILE A 374 5.16 -6.60 -11.86
N ILE A 375 4.08 -7.13 -11.29
CA ILE A 375 4.11 -8.41 -10.57
C ILE A 375 4.34 -9.60 -11.52
N GLU A 376 3.73 -9.57 -12.69
CA GLU A 376 3.88 -10.61 -13.71
C GLU A 376 5.30 -10.70 -14.26
N TYR A 377 6.05 -9.58 -14.19
CA TYR A 377 7.46 -9.55 -14.53
C TYR A 377 8.28 -10.45 -13.59
N ARG A 378 8.67 -11.62 -14.12
CA ARG A 378 9.46 -12.67 -13.45
C ARG A 378 10.96 -12.34 -13.30
N GLY A 379 11.37 -11.09 -13.54
CA GLY A 379 12.74 -10.65 -13.29
C GLY A 379 13.03 -10.63 -11.79
N LYS A 380 13.90 -11.51 -11.30
CA LYS A 380 14.35 -11.48 -9.89
C LYS A 380 15.11 -10.17 -9.68
N VAL A 381 14.53 -9.22 -8.93
CA VAL A 381 15.23 -8.00 -8.50
C VAL A 381 16.30 -8.41 -7.49
N HIS A 382 17.58 -8.30 -7.86
CA HIS A 382 18.68 -8.60 -6.94
C HIS A 382 19.19 -7.32 -6.30
N ALA A 383 19.48 -7.35 -5.00
CA ALA A 383 19.95 -6.17 -4.26
C ALA A 383 21.24 -5.54 -4.83
N LYS A 384 22.08 -6.34 -5.51
CA LYS A 384 23.33 -5.87 -6.15
C LYS A 384 23.12 -5.19 -7.52
N THR A 385 22.01 -5.46 -8.20
CA THR A 385 21.67 -4.91 -9.52
C THR A 385 20.37 -4.09 -9.47
N ALA A 386 19.92 -3.69 -8.29
CA ALA A 386 18.60 -3.10 -8.07
C ALA A 386 18.31 -1.90 -8.98
N VAL A 387 19.29 -1.03 -9.24
CA VAL A 387 19.11 0.11 -10.16
C VAL A 387 18.90 -0.35 -11.60
N ARG A 388 19.72 -1.28 -12.09
CA ARG A 388 19.58 -1.85 -13.44
C ARG A 388 18.28 -2.65 -13.57
N ASP A 389 17.91 -3.42 -12.55
CA ASP A 389 16.69 -4.23 -12.56
C ASP A 389 15.43 -3.34 -12.50
N ILE A 390 15.44 -2.26 -11.71
CA ILE A 390 14.36 -1.27 -11.68
C ILE A 390 14.30 -0.47 -12.98
N ASP A 391 15.44 -0.08 -13.56
CA ASP A 391 15.50 0.65 -14.84
C ASP A 391 15.01 -0.22 -16.01
N VAL A 392 15.41 -1.49 -16.06
CA VAL A 392 14.92 -2.48 -17.03
C VAL A 392 13.44 -2.76 -16.82
N LEU A 393 12.98 -2.94 -15.58
CA LEU A 393 11.57 -3.16 -15.28
C LEU A 393 10.73 -1.92 -15.65
N LEU A 394 11.21 -0.71 -15.33
CA LEU A 394 10.60 0.54 -15.79
C LEU A 394 10.50 0.56 -17.31
N GLN A 395 11.58 0.26 -18.02
CA GLN A 395 11.62 0.29 -19.48
C GLN A 395 10.72 -0.79 -20.11
N GLU A 396 10.73 -2.02 -19.61
CA GLU A 396 9.91 -3.11 -20.12
C GLU A 396 8.42 -2.88 -19.86
N VAL A 397 8.04 -2.50 -18.63
CA VAL A 397 6.65 -2.18 -18.29
C VAL A 397 6.20 -0.95 -19.07
N TRP A 398 7.08 0.05 -19.27
CA TRP A 398 6.83 1.23 -20.11
C TRP A 398 6.60 0.88 -21.59
N LEU A 399 7.32 -0.11 -22.12
CA LEU A 399 7.26 -0.54 -23.52
C LEU A 399 6.09 -1.50 -23.81
N TYR A 400 5.92 -2.55 -23.00
CA TYR A 400 4.90 -3.59 -23.23
C TYR A 400 3.48 -3.13 -22.90
N ALA A 401 3.33 -2.03 -22.16
CA ALA A 401 2.07 -1.30 -21.98
C ALA A 401 1.28 -1.11 -23.29
N TRP A 402 1.97 -1.04 -24.43
CA TRP A 402 1.39 -0.79 -25.75
C TRP A 402 1.21 -2.04 -26.64
N LEU A 403 1.88 -3.17 -26.36
CA LEU A 403 1.82 -4.38 -27.22
C LEU A 403 0.62 -5.31 -26.93
N ALA A 404 -0.33 -4.89 -26.10
CA ALA A 404 -1.62 -5.58 -26.03
C ALA A 404 -2.37 -5.32 -27.36
N PRO A 405 -2.67 -6.34 -28.19
CA PRO A 405 -3.41 -6.13 -29.41
C PRO A 405 -4.80 -5.61 -29.07
N GLY A 406 -5.22 -4.48 -29.66
CA GLY A 406 -6.63 -4.05 -29.67
C GLY A 406 -6.99 -2.71 -29.04
N VAL A 407 -6.07 -1.74 -28.91
CA VAL A 407 -6.48 -0.35 -28.65
C VAL A 407 -6.06 0.53 -29.82
N ASP A 408 -6.85 0.44 -30.90
CA ASP A 408 -6.80 1.39 -32.00
C ASP A 408 -7.28 2.77 -31.54
N LYS A 409 -6.66 3.79 -32.14
CA LYS A 409 -6.69 5.23 -31.83
C LYS A 409 -8.04 5.96 -32.02
N ALA A 410 -9.19 5.30 -31.92
CA ALA A 410 -10.50 5.95 -32.16
C ALA A 410 -11.27 6.35 -30.88
N ASP A 411 -11.06 5.71 -29.73
CA ASP A 411 -11.92 5.92 -28.56
C ASP A 411 -11.19 6.54 -27.37
N ALA A 412 -10.98 7.86 -27.43
CA ALA A 412 -10.62 8.69 -26.26
C ALA A 412 -11.81 8.89 -25.28
N GLY A 413 -12.65 7.87 -25.13
CA GLY A 413 -13.93 7.91 -24.41
C GLY A 413 -14.40 6.54 -23.95
N GLY A 414 -13.50 5.69 -23.44
CA GLY A 414 -13.87 4.39 -22.90
C GLY A 414 -12.78 3.82 -22.01
N ALA A 415 -13.09 3.55 -20.74
CA ALA A 415 -12.20 2.86 -19.83
C ALA A 415 -11.83 1.46 -20.39
N PRO A 416 -10.58 0.98 -20.23
CA PRO A 416 -10.22 -0.33 -20.73
C PRO A 416 -10.84 -1.42 -19.86
N ALA A 417 -11.52 -2.35 -20.52
CA ALA A 417 -12.16 -3.51 -19.95
C ALA A 417 -11.12 -4.47 -19.34
N SER A 418 -10.99 -4.44 -18.01
CA SER A 418 -10.52 -5.61 -17.26
C SER A 418 -11.51 -6.75 -17.49
N ALA A 419 -11.02 -7.90 -17.98
CA ALA A 419 -11.70 -9.20 -18.02
C ALA A 419 -13.24 -9.12 -17.94
N THR A 420 -13.89 -9.02 -19.10
CA THR A 420 -15.34 -9.06 -19.26
C THR A 420 -15.91 -10.31 -18.58
N ALA A 421 -16.34 -10.17 -17.33
CA ALA A 421 -17.51 -10.88 -16.87
C ALA A 421 -18.64 -10.58 -17.88
N PRO A 422 -19.48 -11.57 -18.23
CA PRO A 422 -20.56 -11.35 -19.17
C PRO A 422 -21.36 -10.12 -18.73
N ARG A 423 -21.61 -9.20 -19.67
CA ARG A 423 -22.38 -7.97 -19.44
C ARG A 423 -23.72 -8.38 -18.85
N ALA A 424 -23.83 -8.31 -17.53
CA ALA A 424 -25.03 -8.71 -16.80
C ALA A 424 -26.20 -7.93 -17.41
N THR A 425 -27.28 -8.62 -17.74
CA THR A 425 -28.48 -7.96 -18.27
C THR A 425 -28.90 -6.86 -17.29
N THR A 426 -29.55 -5.79 -17.76
CA THR A 426 -30.04 -4.70 -16.90
C THR A 426 -30.90 -5.22 -15.74
N ALA A 427 -31.60 -6.35 -15.94
CA ALA A 427 -32.33 -7.07 -14.91
C ALA A 427 -31.42 -7.74 -13.86
N GLU A 428 -30.35 -8.41 -14.30
CA GLU A 428 -29.38 -9.07 -13.43
C GLU A 428 -28.59 -8.07 -12.57
N SER A 429 -28.16 -6.94 -13.17
CA SER A 429 -27.53 -5.82 -12.44
C SER A 429 -28.48 -5.22 -11.38
N ARG A 430 -29.75 -4.95 -11.72
CA ARG A 430 -30.76 -4.47 -10.75
C ARG A 430 -30.99 -5.47 -9.62
N SER A 431 -31.08 -6.76 -9.93
CA SER A 431 -31.27 -7.82 -8.93
C SER A 431 -30.11 -7.91 -7.95
N ARG A 432 -28.87 -7.69 -8.43
CA ARG A 432 -27.66 -7.69 -7.62
C ARG A 432 -27.61 -6.49 -6.69
N ILE A 433 -27.94 -5.30 -7.19
CA ILE A 433 -28.03 -4.08 -6.38
C ILE A 433 -29.07 -4.28 -5.26
N LEU A 434 -30.26 -4.80 -5.59
CA LEU A 434 -31.31 -5.03 -4.59
C LEU A 434 -30.87 -6.02 -3.49
N ARG A 435 -30.23 -7.14 -3.87
CA ARG A 435 -29.67 -8.11 -2.91
C ARG A 435 -28.58 -7.47 -2.03
N SER A 436 -27.73 -6.64 -2.63
CA SER A 436 -26.66 -5.94 -1.89
C SER A 436 -27.22 -4.94 -0.89
N LEU A 437 -28.29 -4.21 -1.25
CA LEU A 437 -28.97 -3.26 -0.36
C LEU A 437 -29.69 -3.98 0.79
N LEU A 438 -30.36 -5.12 0.52
CA LEU A 438 -30.98 -5.93 1.56
C LEU A 438 -29.96 -6.45 2.57
N PHE A 439 -28.85 -7.02 2.07
CA PHE A 439 -27.79 -7.52 2.94
C PHE A 439 -27.09 -6.37 3.69
N ALA A 440 -26.91 -5.20 3.05
CA ALA A 440 -26.41 -4.00 3.69
C ALA A 440 -27.34 -3.52 4.81
N ALA A 441 -28.65 -3.53 4.58
CA ALA A 441 -29.65 -3.13 5.55
C ALA A 441 -29.65 -4.06 6.77
N VAL A 442 -29.47 -5.37 6.59
CA VAL A 442 -29.33 -6.32 7.71
C VAL A 442 -28.10 -6.00 8.56
N ILE A 443 -26.94 -5.79 7.93
CA ILE A 443 -25.72 -5.43 8.66
C ILE A 443 -25.89 -4.09 9.38
N ALA A 444 -26.45 -3.08 8.70
CA ALA A 444 -26.71 -1.76 9.26
C ALA A 444 -27.67 -1.83 10.44
N ALA A 445 -28.75 -2.60 10.34
CA ALA A 445 -29.73 -2.79 11.41
C ALA A 445 -29.10 -3.47 12.63
N VAL A 446 -28.34 -4.55 12.42
CA VAL A 446 -27.62 -5.24 13.52
C VAL A 446 -26.64 -4.30 14.21
N ALA A 447 -25.86 -3.53 13.43
CA ALA A 447 -24.94 -2.53 13.97
C ALA A 447 -25.67 -1.44 14.78
N ALA A 448 -26.73 -0.85 14.20
CA ALA A 448 -27.46 0.25 14.81
C ALA A 448 -28.24 -0.17 16.07
N LEU A 449 -28.79 -1.38 16.12
CA LEU A 449 -29.58 -1.88 17.25
C LEU A 449 -28.71 -2.37 18.42
N LEU A 450 -27.46 -2.78 18.16
CA LEU A 450 -26.50 -3.25 19.16
C LEU A 450 -26.39 -2.34 20.40
N PRO A 451 -26.16 -1.02 20.28
CA PRO A 451 -26.07 -0.13 21.43
C PRO A 451 -27.39 0.00 22.20
N PHE A 452 -28.54 0.03 21.50
CA PHE A 452 -29.86 0.17 22.12
C PHE A 452 -30.27 -1.10 22.89
N ALA A 453 -30.03 -2.28 22.32
CA ALA A 453 -30.33 -3.55 22.97
C ALA A 453 -29.53 -3.72 24.26
N LEU A 454 -28.25 -3.32 24.27
CA LEU A 454 -27.43 -3.35 25.48
C LEU A 454 -27.88 -2.33 26.53
N ALA A 455 -28.26 -1.12 26.10
CA ALA A 455 -28.81 -0.12 27.02
C ALA A 455 -30.13 -0.55 27.68
N LEU A 456 -30.92 -1.40 27.00
CA LEU A 456 -32.13 -2.01 27.55
C LEU A 456 -31.84 -3.17 28.53
N ILE A 457 -30.75 -3.92 28.31
CA ILE A 457 -30.35 -5.03 29.20
C ILE A 457 -29.63 -4.51 30.47
N ALA A 458 -28.98 -3.34 30.37
CA ALA A 458 -28.25 -2.73 31.49
C ALA A 458 -29.15 -1.91 32.45
N LYS A 459 -30.40 -1.65 32.06
CA LYS A 459 -31.45 -1.07 32.91
C LYS A 459 -32.29 -2.19 33.50
#